data_AF-A0A484MEC4-F1
#
_entry.id   AF-A0A484MEC4-F1
#
_cell.length_a   1.000
_cell.length_b   1.000
_cell.length_c   1.000
_cell.angle_alpha   90.00
_cell.angle_beta   90.00
_cell.angle_gamma   90.00
#
_symmetry.space_group_name_H-M   'P 1'
#
loop_
_entity.id
_entity.type
_entity.pdbx_description
1 polymer ?
#
loop_
_entity_poly.entity_id
_entity_poly.type
_entity_poly.pdbx_seq_one_letter_code
_entity_poly.pdbx_strand_id
1 'polypeptide(L)'
;MALILRSQADELIRLSGLAGAMKTEISQLKEENGRLLDEVSEAKREMAEKEENFPGRAAAWVEENKAEAARVLTASPEATMESFRLLYREPEGRKMITAVGSFGFKCGQKKDRAASHRILLKRDPAFTAASYGLAPILEEEPTPPFPLD
;
A
#
# COMPACT_ATOMS: atom_id res chain seq x y z
N MET A 1 10.52 -34.40 71.80
CA MET A 1 10.84 -32.97 71.57
C MET A 1 12.05 -32.78 70.66
N ALA A 2 13.22 -33.39 70.94
CA ALA A 2 14.43 -33.19 70.13
C ALA A 2 14.30 -33.53 68.63
N LEU A 3 13.60 -34.61 68.27
CA LEU A 3 13.38 -35.00 66.86
C LEU A 3 12.53 -33.99 66.07
N ILE A 4 11.51 -33.40 66.73
CA ILE A 4 10.62 -32.41 66.10
C ILE A 4 11.39 -31.10 65.84
N LEU A 5 12.17 -30.65 66.82
CA LEU A 5 12.99 -29.44 66.68
C LEU A 5 14.04 -29.59 65.56
N ARG A 6 14.64 -30.78 65.42
CA ARG A 6 15.58 -31.07 64.33
C ARG A 6 14.90 -31.00 62.96
N SER A 7 13.73 -31.63 62.82
CA SER A 7 12.95 -31.57 61.57
C SER A 7 12.52 -30.14 61.21
N GLN A 8 12.16 -29.31 62.19
CA GLN A 8 11.82 -27.90 61.96
C GLN A 8 13.04 -27.08 61.53
N ALA A 9 14.21 -27.35 62.10
CA ALA A 9 15.46 -26.69 61.70
C ALA A 9 15.85 -27.05 60.26
N ASP A 10 15.73 -28.33 59.87
CA ASP A 10 16.02 -28.80 58.51
C ASP A 10 15.08 -28.15 57.48
N GLU A 11 13.78 -28.04 57.80
CA GLU A 11 12.79 -27.40 56.93
C GLU A 11 13.03 -25.87 56.80
N LEU A 12 13.44 -25.20 57.87
CA LEU A 12 13.83 -23.78 57.82
C LEU A 12 15.06 -23.54 56.94
N ILE A 13 16.05 -24.42 57.00
CA ILE A 13 17.22 -24.36 56.12
C ILE A 13 16.80 -24.55 54.66
N ARG A 14 15.92 -25.51 54.38
CA ARG A 14 15.38 -25.76 53.04
C ARG A 14 14.61 -24.55 52.49
N LEU A 15 13.71 -23.97 53.29
CA LEU A 15 12.95 -22.78 52.91
C LEU A 15 13.83 -21.56 52.72
N SER A 16 14.87 -21.39 53.54
CA SER A 16 15.85 -20.31 53.39
C SER A 16 16.64 -20.46 52.08
N GLY A 17 17.05 -21.68 51.73
CA GLY A 17 17.70 -21.98 50.45
C GLY A 17 16.80 -21.67 49.25
N LEU A 18 15.52 -22.07 49.31
CA LEU A 18 14.54 -21.78 48.26
C LEU A 18 14.32 -20.27 48.09
N ALA A 19 14.16 -19.54 49.20
CA ALA A 19 14.00 -18.09 49.18
C ALA A 19 15.22 -17.38 48.58
N GLY A 20 16.43 -17.89 48.84
CA GLY A 20 17.66 -17.43 48.21
C GLY A 20 17.65 -17.63 46.69
N ALA A 21 17.31 -18.83 46.23
CA ALA A 21 17.22 -19.16 44.80
C ALA A 21 16.16 -18.32 44.07
N MET A 22 14.98 -18.13 44.70
CA MET A 22 13.93 -17.27 44.15
C MET A 22 14.40 -15.81 44.05
N LYS A 23 15.16 -15.31 45.04
CA LYS A 23 15.70 -13.95 44.99
C LYS A 23 16.69 -13.76 43.83
N THR A 24 17.53 -14.76 43.55
CA THR A 24 18.45 -14.72 42.41
C THR A 24 17.70 -14.75 41.09
N GLU A 25 16.69 -15.61 40.95
CA GLU A 25 15.88 -15.72 39.74
C GLU A 25 15.08 -14.44 39.47
N ILE A 26 14.46 -13.84 40.50
CA ILE A 26 13.79 -12.54 40.39
C ILE A 26 14.75 -11.44 39.91
N SER A 27 16.01 -11.48 40.36
CA SER A 27 17.00 -10.48 39.95
C SER A 27 17.39 -10.66 38.48
N GLN A 28 17.61 -11.90 38.04
CA GLN A 28 17.89 -12.23 36.64
C GLN A 28 16.72 -11.85 35.73
N LEU A 29 15.49 -12.22 36.08
CA LEU A 29 14.30 -11.87 35.31
C LEU A 29 14.08 -10.36 35.20
N LYS A 30 14.45 -9.58 36.22
CA LYS A 30 14.39 -8.10 36.14
C LYS A 30 15.40 -7.54 35.16
N GLU A 31 16.61 -8.08 35.15
CA GLU A 31 17.66 -7.69 34.20
C GLU A 31 17.27 -8.04 32.77
N GLU A 32 16.80 -9.28 32.53
CA GLU A 32 16.33 -9.72 31.23
C GLU A 32 15.13 -8.91 30.73
N ASN A 33 14.15 -8.63 31.60
CA ASN A 33 13.03 -7.75 31.25
C ASN A 33 13.49 -6.33 30.89
N GLY A 34 14.51 -5.80 31.57
CA GLY A 34 15.11 -4.51 31.24
C GLY A 34 15.70 -4.52 29.83
N ARG A 35 16.53 -5.51 29.52
CA ARG A 35 17.14 -5.66 28.19
C ARG A 35 16.08 -5.82 27.09
N LEU A 36 15.06 -6.66 27.32
CA LEU A 36 13.98 -6.86 26.36
C LEU A 36 13.17 -5.57 26.12
N LEU A 37 12.97 -4.75 27.15
CA LEU A 37 12.28 -3.47 27.01
C LEU A 37 13.07 -2.50 26.11
N ASP A 38 14.39 -2.48 26.26
CA ASP A 38 15.28 -1.69 25.41
C ASP A 38 15.26 -2.20 23.95
N GLU A 39 15.36 -3.51 23.74
CA GLU A 39 15.27 -4.13 22.41
C GLU A 39 13.93 -3.84 21.72
N VAL A 40 12.82 -3.94 22.46
CA VAL A 40 11.49 -3.60 21.92
C VAL A 40 11.39 -2.12 21.57
N SER A 41 12.01 -1.24 22.36
CA SER A 41 12.00 0.20 22.10
C SER A 41 12.78 0.54 20.82
N GLU A 42 13.95 -0.06 20.65
CA GLU A 42 14.74 0.10 19.42
C GLU A 42 14.03 -0.49 18.20
N ALA A 43 13.46 -1.68 18.30
CA ALA A 43 12.71 -2.29 17.20
C ALA A 43 11.51 -1.43 16.76
N LYS A 44 10.81 -0.81 17.71
CA LYS A 44 9.73 0.14 17.42
C LYS A 44 10.23 1.39 16.72
N ARG A 45 11.36 1.95 17.16
CA ARG A 45 12.00 3.10 16.53
C ARG A 45 12.39 2.81 15.09
N GLU A 46 13.06 1.67 14.86
CA GLU A 46 13.43 1.24 13.50
C GLU A 46 12.22 1.01 12.59
N MET A 47 11.15 0.41 13.13
CA MET A 47 9.92 0.19 12.37
C MET A 47 9.30 1.52 11.95
N ALA A 48 9.19 2.47 12.88
CA ALA A 48 8.65 3.80 12.62
C ALA A 48 9.49 4.54 11.56
N GLU A 49 10.82 4.50 11.68
CA GLU A 49 11.73 5.12 10.72
C GLU A 49 11.61 4.46 9.32
N LYS A 50 11.46 3.13 9.25
CA LYS A 50 11.27 2.43 7.98
C LYS A 50 9.94 2.79 7.34
N GLU A 51 8.88 2.91 8.13
CA GLU A 51 7.53 3.26 7.67
C GLU A 51 7.47 4.73 7.19
N GLU A 52 8.09 5.65 7.92
CA GLU A 52 8.22 7.07 7.52
C GLU A 52 8.96 7.22 6.19
N ASN A 53 10.06 6.49 6.02
CA ASN A 53 10.89 6.57 4.82
C ASN A 53 10.36 5.73 3.64
N PHE A 54 9.42 4.81 3.87
CA PHE A 54 8.95 3.89 2.83
C PHE A 54 8.28 4.59 1.66
N PRO A 55 7.32 5.54 1.84
CA PRO A 55 6.68 6.23 0.72
C PRO A 55 7.68 6.96 -0.18
N GLY A 56 8.66 7.66 0.42
CA GLY A 56 9.70 8.36 -0.33
C GLY A 56 10.58 7.42 -1.15
N ARG A 57 11.01 6.30 -0.55
CA ARG A 57 11.79 5.26 -1.24
C ARG A 57 10.98 4.58 -2.35
N ALA A 58 9.71 4.29 -2.10
CA ALA A 58 8.82 3.71 -3.11
C ALA A 58 8.64 4.66 -4.29
N ALA A 59 8.46 5.96 -4.05
CA ALA A 59 8.35 6.97 -5.11
C ALA A 59 9.64 7.08 -5.92
N ALA A 60 10.80 7.16 -5.26
CA ALA A 60 12.10 7.19 -5.94
C ALA A 60 12.33 5.93 -6.80
N TRP A 61 12.02 4.76 -6.25
CA TRP A 61 12.12 3.51 -6.99
C TRP A 61 11.21 3.50 -8.23
N VAL A 62 9.96 3.97 -8.11
CA VAL A 62 9.06 4.08 -9.27
C VAL A 62 9.64 5.01 -10.34
N GLU A 63 10.17 6.16 -9.96
CA GLU A 63 10.77 7.12 -10.91
C GLU A 63 11.97 6.54 -11.66
N GLU A 64 12.82 5.78 -10.96
CA GLU A 64 13.98 5.11 -11.54
C GLU A 64 13.59 3.95 -12.48
N ASN A 65 12.49 3.24 -12.19
CA ASN A 65 12.13 1.99 -12.87
C ASN A 65 11.00 2.13 -13.89
N LYS A 66 10.23 3.22 -13.90
CA LYS A 66 9.04 3.37 -14.76
C LYS A 66 9.33 3.26 -16.26
N ALA A 67 10.49 3.73 -16.72
CA ALA A 67 10.86 3.66 -18.14
C ALA A 67 11.14 2.23 -18.58
N GLU A 68 11.86 1.48 -17.75
CA GLU A 68 12.13 0.07 -17.99
C GLU A 68 10.85 -0.76 -17.91
N ALA A 69 10.04 -0.52 -16.88
CA ALA A 69 8.73 -1.16 -16.74
C ALA A 69 7.86 -0.90 -17.97
N ALA A 70 7.73 0.35 -18.42
CA ALA A 70 6.96 0.68 -19.62
C ALA A 70 7.48 -0.10 -20.85
N ARG A 71 8.79 -0.12 -21.07
CA ARG A 71 9.42 -0.84 -22.18
C ARG A 71 9.09 -2.34 -22.17
N VAL A 72 9.17 -2.98 -21.01
CA VAL A 72 8.88 -4.42 -20.85
C VAL A 72 7.39 -4.68 -21.08
N LEU A 73 6.53 -3.88 -20.46
CA LEU A 73 5.06 -4.05 -20.56
C LEU A 73 4.57 -3.81 -22.00
N THR A 74 5.21 -2.92 -22.76
CA THR A 74 4.83 -2.60 -24.15
C THR A 74 5.72 -3.25 -25.20
N ALA A 75 6.48 -4.29 -24.85
CA ALA A 75 7.42 -4.92 -25.77
C ALA A 75 6.72 -5.62 -26.95
N SER A 76 5.53 -6.18 -26.71
CA SER A 76 4.66 -6.76 -27.75
C SER A 76 3.18 -6.60 -27.38
N PRO A 77 2.25 -6.75 -28.35
CA PRO A 77 0.82 -6.78 -28.07
C PRO A 77 0.44 -7.84 -27.02
N GLU A 78 1.04 -9.03 -27.09
CA GLU A 78 0.78 -10.14 -26.15
C GLU A 78 1.25 -9.79 -24.74
N ALA A 79 2.48 -9.29 -24.59
CA ALA A 79 3.02 -8.86 -23.29
C ALA A 79 2.18 -7.74 -22.66
N THR A 80 1.71 -6.80 -23.50
CA THR A 80 0.81 -5.73 -23.07
C THR A 80 -0.52 -6.30 -22.57
N MET A 81 -1.12 -7.22 -23.33
CA MET A 81 -2.38 -7.85 -22.95
C MET A 81 -2.26 -8.68 -21.67
N GLU A 82 -1.18 -9.45 -21.51
CA GLU A 82 -0.92 -10.21 -20.29
C GLU A 82 -0.77 -9.30 -19.07
N SER A 83 -0.05 -8.19 -19.23
CA SER A 83 0.12 -7.18 -18.18
C SER A 83 -1.20 -6.57 -17.74
N PHE A 84 -2.06 -6.15 -18.68
CA PHE A 84 -3.38 -5.65 -18.34
C PHE A 84 -4.27 -6.73 -17.71
N ARG A 85 -4.24 -7.97 -18.19
CA ARG A 85 -4.97 -9.08 -17.57
C ARG A 85 -4.56 -9.30 -16.13
N LEU A 86 -3.27 -9.21 -15.81
CA LEU A 86 -2.77 -9.28 -14.45
C LEU A 86 -3.33 -8.14 -13.60
N LEU A 87 -3.23 -6.90 -14.09
CA LEU A 87 -3.76 -5.73 -13.39
C LEU A 87 -5.27 -5.81 -13.13
N TYR A 88 -6.05 -6.42 -14.03
CA TYR A 88 -7.49 -6.63 -13.79
C TYR A 88 -7.81 -7.65 -12.67
N ARG A 89 -6.92 -8.62 -12.45
CA ARG A 89 -7.07 -9.62 -11.39
C ARG A 89 -6.74 -9.05 -10.02
N GLU A 90 -5.69 -8.24 -9.94
CA GLU A 90 -5.26 -7.59 -8.70
C GLU A 90 -6.28 -6.52 -8.25
N PRO A 91 -6.71 -6.48 -6.98
CA PRO A 91 -7.72 -5.54 -6.50
C PRO A 91 -7.34 -4.06 -6.74
N GLU A 92 -6.09 -3.69 -6.45
CA GLU A 92 -5.56 -2.35 -6.63
C GLU A 92 -5.38 -2.01 -8.12
N GLY A 93 -4.93 -2.97 -8.91
CA GLY A 93 -4.81 -2.83 -10.36
C GLY A 93 -6.19 -2.59 -11.02
N ARG A 94 -7.22 -3.31 -10.58
CA ARG A 94 -8.60 -3.12 -11.03
C ARG A 94 -9.11 -1.73 -10.67
N LYS A 95 -8.93 -1.30 -9.42
CA LYS A 95 -9.32 0.05 -8.98
C LYS A 95 -8.65 1.13 -9.83
N MET A 96 -7.34 1.00 -10.08
CA MET A 96 -6.58 1.93 -10.91
C MET A 96 -7.10 1.95 -12.36
N ILE A 97 -7.29 0.79 -12.98
CA ILE A 97 -7.80 0.71 -14.35
C ILE A 97 -9.21 1.29 -14.44
N THR A 98 -10.09 1.00 -13.48
CA THR A 98 -11.43 1.59 -13.42
C THR A 98 -11.35 3.11 -13.30
N ALA A 99 -10.48 3.65 -12.44
CA ALA A 99 -10.30 5.08 -12.29
C ALA A 99 -9.76 5.77 -13.56
N VAL A 100 -8.75 5.19 -14.21
CA VAL A 100 -8.19 5.68 -15.48
C VAL A 100 -9.23 5.60 -16.60
N GLY A 101 -9.95 4.48 -16.71
CA GLY A 101 -11.04 4.31 -17.67
C GLY A 101 -12.18 5.29 -17.44
N SER A 102 -12.52 5.56 -16.18
CA SER A 102 -13.51 6.57 -15.78
C SER A 102 -13.04 7.99 -16.09
N PHE A 103 -11.74 8.28 -15.96
CA PHE A 103 -11.17 9.57 -16.33
C PHE A 103 -11.23 9.78 -17.85
N GLY A 104 -10.81 8.80 -18.65
CA GLY A 104 -10.94 8.84 -20.11
C GLY A 104 -12.40 8.92 -20.57
N PHE A 105 -13.31 8.27 -19.84
CA PHE A 105 -14.75 8.38 -20.05
C PHE A 105 -15.28 9.79 -19.82
N LYS A 106 -14.84 10.44 -18.75
CA LYS A 106 -15.20 11.84 -18.43
C LYS A 106 -14.59 12.82 -19.44
N CYS A 107 -13.33 12.61 -19.82
CA CYS A 107 -12.61 13.40 -20.83
C CYS A 107 -13.08 13.04 -22.26
N GLY A 108 -14.19 13.62 -22.69
CA GLY A 108 -14.73 13.38 -24.03
C GLY A 108 -16.23 13.14 -24.06
N GLN A 109 -16.94 13.43 -22.96
CA GLN A 109 -18.39 13.38 -22.97
C GLN A 109 -18.95 14.17 -24.16
N LYS A 110 -19.98 13.58 -24.77
CA LYS A 110 -20.75 14.17 -25.87
C LYS A 110 -21.08 15.65 -25.59
N LYS A 111 -21.37 16.00 -24.34
CA LYS A 111 -21.69 17.36 -23.89
C LYS A 111 -20.52 18.34 -24.04
N ASP A 112 -19.33 18.00 -23.57
CA ASP A 112 -18.15 18.88 -23.66
C ASP A 112 -17.64 19.02 -25.09
N ARG A 113 -17.67 17.92 -25.85
CA ARG A 113 -17.32 17.94 -27.28
C ARG A 113 -18.35 18.75 -28.09
N ALA A 114 -19.65 18.58 -27.82
CA ALA A 114 -20.71 19.38 -28.43
C ALA A 114 -20.62 20.86 -28.07
N ALA A 115 -20.30 21.20 -26.82
CA ALA A 115 -20.10 22.59 -26.41
C ALA A 115 -18.93 23.23 -27.18
N SER A 116 -17.81 22.51 -27.30
CA SER A 116 -16.64 22.96 -28.06
C SER A 116 -16.96 23.15 -29.55
N HIS A 117 -17.63 22.18 -30.17
CA HIS A 117 -18.04 22.29 -31.58
C HIS A 117 -19.02 23.45 -31.80
N ARG A 118 -19.95 23.71 -30.87
CA ARG A 118 -20.85 24.89 -30.95
C ARG A 118 -20.08 26.20 -30.87
N ILE A 119 -19.06 26.30 -30.03
CA ILE A 119 -18.22 27.50 -29.92
C ILE A 119 -17.41 27.70 -31.21
N LEU A 120 -16.86 26.63 -31.77
CA LEU A 120 -16.11 26.67 -33.02
C LEU A 120 -17.00 27.07 -34.20
N LEU A 121 -18.19 26.48 -34.32
CA LEU A 121 -19.15 26.83 -35.37
C LEU A 121 -19.61 28.30 -35.30
N LYS A 122 -19.70 28.88 -34.08
CA LYS A 122 -19.98 30.31 -33.91
C LYS A 122 -18.82 31.21 -34.37
N ARG A 123 -17.58 30.75 -34.25
CA ARG A 123 -16.37 31.50 -34.62
C ARG A 123 -16.01 31.34 -36.08
N ASP A 124 -16.26 30.16 -36.64
CA ASP A 124 -16.01 29.79 -38.02
C ASP A 124 -17.26 29.06 -38.57
N PRO A 125 -18.11 29.74 -39.34
CA PRO A 125 -19.31 29.13 -39.92
C PRO A 125 -19.03 27.98 -40.90
N ALA A 126 -17.81 27.88 -41.44
CA ALA A 126 -17.39 26.78 -42.31
C ALA A 126 -16.76 25.62 -41.52
N PHE A 127 -16.73 25.71 -40.18
CA PHE A 127 -16.17 24.70 -39.31
C PHE A 127 -16.76 23.31 -39.57
N THR A 128 -15.87 22.35 -39.78
CA THR A 128 -16.17 20.92 -39.65
C THR A 128 -15.14 20.25 -38.75
N ALA A 129 -15.54 19.23 -37.99
CA ALA A 129 -14.63 18.48 -37.13
C ALA A 129 -13.43 17.93 -37.92
N ALA A 130 -13.69 17.39 -39.11
CA ALA A 130 -12.67 16.85 -40.01
C ALA A 130 -11.64 17.93 -40.44
N SER A 131 -12.08 19.14 -40.79
CA SER A 131 -11.16 20.22 -41.22
C SER A 131 -10.19 20.69 -40.12
N TYR A 132 -10.53 20.46 -38.85
CA TYR A 132 -9.68 20.80 -37.69
C TYR A 132 -8.99 19.57 -37.09
N GLY A 133 -9.10 18.39 -37.71
CA GLY A 133 -8.56 17.14 -37.17
C GLY A 133 -9.20 16.70 -35.86
N LEU A 134 -10.41 17.19 -35.55
CA LEU A 134 -11.15 16.83 -34.34
C LEU A 134 -11.94 15.54 -34.56
N ALA A 135 -12.01 14.73 -33.51
CA ALA A 135 -12.86 13.54 -33.51
C ALA A 135 -14.35 13.93 -33.66
N PRO A 136 -15.15 13.18 -34.45
CA PRO A 136 -16.58 13.44 -34.57
C PRO A 136 -17.29 13.28 -33.22
N ILE A 137 -18.44 13.93 -33.08
CA ILE A 137 -19.34 13.70 -31.94
C ILE A 137 -20.11 12.43 -32.24
N LEU A 138 -19.95 11.42 -31.39
CA LEU A 138 -20.71 10.18 -31.49
C LEU A 138 -22.18 10.44 -31.15
N GLU A 139 -23.11 9.80 -31.88
CA GLU A 139 -24.54 9.94 -31.64
C GLU A 139 -24.98 9.25 -30.35
N GLU A 140 -24.37 8.12 -30.01
CA GLU A 140 -24.59 7.45 -28.74
C GLU A 140 -23.80 8.13 -27.62
N GLU A 141 -24.44 8.33 -26.47
CA GLU A 141 -23.72 8.75 -25.27
C GLU A 141 -22.80 7.59 -24.88
N PRO A 142 -21.47 7.80 -24.81
CA PRO A 142 -20.58 6.73 -24.42
C PRO A 142 -21.06 6.22 -23.06
N THR A 143 -21.17 4.90 -22.93
CA THR A 143 -21.35 4.23 -21.64
C THR A 143 -19.98 3.84 -21.12
N PRO A 144 -19.69 4.06 -19.82
CA PRO A 144 -18.42 3.64 -19.31
C PRO A 144 -18.38 2.11 -19.36
N PRO A 145 -17.22 1.52 -19.69
CA PRO A 145 -17.09 0.06 -19.75
C PRO A 145 -17.36 -0.62 -18.41
N PHE A 146 -17.39 0.15 -17.30
CA PHE A 146 -17.69 -0.32 -15.96
C PHE A 146 -18.57 0.69 -15.21
N PRO A 147 -19.34 0.24 -14.18
CA PRO A 147 -20.06 1.14 -13.29
C PRO A 147 -19.11 2.17 -12.68
N LEU A 148 -19.54 3.43 -12.65
CA LEU A 148 -18.86 4.47 -11.89
C LEU A 148 -19.41 4.39 -10.47
N ASP A 149 -18.58 3.98 -9.52
CA ASP A 149 -18.90 4.06 -8.08
C ASP A 149 -19.02 5.52 -7.61
#